data_AF-A0A800D6W5-F1
#
_entry.id   AF-A0A800D6W5-F1
#
_cell.length_a   1.000
_cell.length_b   1.000
_cell.length_c   1.000
_cell.angle_alpha   90.00
_cell.angle_beta   90.00
_cell.angle_gamma   90.00
#
_symmetry.space_group_name_H-M   'P 1'
#
loop_
_entity.id
_entity.type
_entity.pdbx_description
1 polymer ?
#
loop_
_entity_poly.entity_id
_entity_poly.type
_entity_poly.pdbx_seq_one_letter_code
_entity_poly.pdbx_strand_id
1 'polypeptide(L)'
;MPEPKYKRILLKLGGEALAGPHGYGIDPRAAEEVAAKVKAVRDHGVEVAIVLGAGNIWRGADGLAHGMEQATADHMGMLGTVMNALALQDALERSGVPTRVQSAIEMRAVAEPY
;
A
#
# COMPACT_ATOMS: atom_id res chain seq x y z
N MET A 1 7.47 26.62 12.68
CA MET A 1 6.27 25.78 12.43
C MET A 1 5.78 25.27 13.77
N PRO A 2 4.46 25.13 13.99
CA PRO A 2 3.93 24.57 15.23
C PRO A 2 4.43 23.14 15.42
N GLU A 3 4.69 22.76 16.67
CA GLU A 3 5.13 21.42 17.03
C GLU A 3 4.01 20.40 16.73
N PRO A 4 4.28 19.30 16.03
CA PRO A 4 3.26 18.31 15.73
C PRO A 4 2.80 17.63 17.03
N LYS A 5 1.47 17.48 17.19
CA LYS A 5 0.87 16.80 18.35
C LYS A 5 1.35 15.36 18.53
N TYR A 6 1.75 14.70 17.45
CA TYR A 6 2.19 13.31 17.45
C TYR A 6 3.60 13.20 16.88
N LYS A 7 4.48 12.51 17.61
CA LYS A 7 5.84 12.18 17.14
C LYS A 7 5.85 11.07 16.09
N ARG A 8 4.96 10.09 16.22
CA ARG A 8 4.85 8.91 15.35
C ARG A 8 3.39 8.59 15.06
N ILE A 9 3.10 8.21 13.82
CA ILE A 9 1.78 7.78 13.39
C ILE A 9 1.84 6.48 12.58
N LEU A 10 0.73 5.74 12.59
CA LEU A 10 0.44 4.70 11.62
C LEU A 10 -0.73 5.16 10.75
N LEU A 11 -0.48 5.29 9.46
CA LEU A 11 -1.45 5.72 8.47
C LEU A 11 -2.00 4.50 7.73
N LYS A 12 -3.27 4.15 7.99
CA LYS A 12 -3.99 3.14 7.21
C LYS A 12 -4.59 3.80 5.97
N LEU A 13 -4.23 3.30 4.80
CA LEU A 13 -4.77 3.73 3.51
C LEU A 13 -5.63 2.61 2.89
N GLY A 14 -6.73 2.98 2.23
CA GLY A 14 -7.41 2.07 1.29
C GLY A 14 -6.52 1.82 0.07
N GLY A 15 -6.75 0.73 -0.64
CA GLY A 15 -6.03 0.48 -1.91
C GLY A 15 -6.43 1.50 -2.98
N GLU A 16 -7.66 1.97 -2.89
CA GLU A 16 -8.28 3.01 -3.73
C GLU A 16 -7.50 4.33 -3.68
N ALA A 17 -6.70 4.58 -2.64
CA ALA A 17 -5.83 5.75 -2.57
C ALA A 17 -4.74 5.76 -3.66
N LEU A 18 -4.44 4.60 -4.26
CA LEU A 18 -3.49 4.46 -5.36
C LEU A 18 -4.19 4.16 -6.69
N ALA A 19 -5.52 4.17 -6.74
CA ALA A 19 -6.25 3.93 -7.97
C ALA A 19 -6.33 5.19 -8.84
N GLY A 20 -6.38 5.00 -10.15
CA GLY A 20 -6.71 6.07 -11.10
C GLY A 20 -8.21 6.39 -11.12
N PRO A 21 -8.67 7.23 -12.04
CA PRO A 21 -10.07 7.68 -12.13
C PRO A 21 -11.11 6.56 -12.24
N HIS A 22 -10.71 5.40 -12.74
CA HIS A 22 -11.58 4.23 -12.90
C HIS A 22 -11.69 3.37 -11.64
N GLY A 23 -11.01 3.72 -10.54
CA GLY A 23 -11.10 3.02 -9.25
C GLY A 23 -10.43 1.64 -9.20
N TYR A 24 -9.74 1.24 -10.28
CA TYR A 24 -9.05 -0.03 -10.41
C TYR A 24 -7.59 0.17 -10.87
N GLY A 25 -6.72 -0.75 -10.48
CA GLY A 25 -5.30 -0.74 -10.80
C GLY A 25 -4.48 0.18 -9.91
N ILE A 26 -3.22 0.39 -10.30
CA ILE A 26 -2.28 1.27 -9.61
C ILE A 26 -1.94 2.41 -10.58
N ASP A 27 -2.28 3.64 -10.21
CA ASP A 27 -1.91 4.85 -10.94
C ASP A 27 -0.65 5.47 -10.31
N PRO A 28 0.48 5.56 -11.04
CA PRO A 28 1.70 6.19 -10.55
C PRO A 28 1.50 7.64 -10.08
N ARG A 29 0.57 8.39 -10.68
CA ARG A 29 0.28 9.78 -10.29
C ARG A 29 -0.41 9.83 -8.93
N ALA A 30 -1.34 8.91 -8.67
CA ALA A 30 -1.98 8.79 -7.35
C ALA A 30 -0.95 8.43 -6.27
N ALA A 31 0.00 7.53 -6.58
CA ALA A 31 1.10 7.21 -5.69
C ALA A 31 2.01 8.43 -5.41
N GLU A 32 2.33 9.24 -6.42
CA GLU A 32 3.08 10.49 -6.28
C GLU A 32 2.36 11.50 -5.39
N GLU A 33 1.04 11.64 -5.54
CA GLU A 33 0.23 12.52 -4.68
C GLU A 33 0.23 12.06 -3.21
N VAL A 34 0.12 10.76 -2.98
CA VAL A 34 0.22 10.19 -1.62
C VAL A 34 1.62 10.40 -1.06
N ALA A 35 2.67 10.16 -1.86
CA ALA A 35 4.05 10.36 -1.46
C ALA A 35 4.34 11.83 -1.08
N ALA A 36 3.81 12.80 -1.83
CA ALA A 36 3.94 14.22 -1.52
C ALA A 36 3.30 14.58 -0.16
N LYS A 37 2.11 14.03 0.14
CA LYS A 37 1.43 14.24 1.43
C LYS A 37 2.23 13.63 2.59
N VAL A 38 2.75 12.41 2.40
CA VAL A 38 3.58 11.73 3.42
C VAL A 38 4.89 12.50 3.64
N LYS A 39 5.53 12.96 2.58
CA LYS A 39 6.74 13.80 2.64
C LYS A 39 6.49 15.05 3.47
N ALA A 40 5.39 15.77 3.22
CA ALA A 40 5.05 16.97 3.98
C ALA A 40 4.95 16.67 5.49
N VAL A 41 4.27 15.59 5.88
CA VAL A 41 4.17 15.15 7.29
C VAL A 41 5.55 14.81 7.86
N ARG A 42 6.38 14.10 7.10
CA ARG A 42 7.74 13.71 7.51
C ARG A 42 8.68 14.90 7.65
N ASP A 43 8.53 15.92 6.81
CA ASP A 43 9.32 17.16 6.86
C ASP A 43 8.99 18.00 8.12
N HIS A 44 7.88 17.72 8.81
CA HIS A 44 7.59 18.22 10.16
C HIS A 44 8.24 17.41 11.29
N GLY A 45 9.09 16.42 10.97
CA GLY A 45 9.76 15.58 11.96
C GLY A 45 8.91 14.43 12.51
N VAL A 46 7.75 14.15 11.88
CA VAL A 46 6.88 13.03 12.27
C VAL A 46 7.36 11.73 11.63
N GLU A 47 7.44 10.69 12.43
CA GLU A 47 7.74 9.33 11.98
C GLU A 47 6.46 8.66 11.45
N VAL A 48 6.51 8.11 10.23
CA VAL A 48 5.32 7.59 9.55
C VAL A 48 5.49 6.11 9.23
N ALA A 49 4.56 5.28 9.72
CA ALA A 49 4.32 3.92 9.22
C ALA A 49 3.05 3.92 8.36
N ILE A 50 3.00 3.09 7.31
CA ILE A 50 1.85 3.03 6.39
C ILE A 50 1.37 1.58 6.29
N VAL A 51 0.05 1.38 6.36
CA VAL A 51 -0.61 0.10 6.07
C VAL A 51 -1.55 0.30 4.89
N LEU A 52 -1.29 -0.40 3.78
CA LEU A 52 -2.08 -0.30 2.55
C LEU A 52 -3.07 -1.46 2.44
N GLY A 53 -4.31 -1.14 2.05
CA GLY A 53 -5.24 -2.12 1.51
C GLY A 53 -4.96 -2.40 0.03
N ALA A 54 -5.70 -3.36 -0.54
CA ALA A 54 -5.57 -3.80 -1.93
C ALA A 54 -6.87 -3.74 -2.75
N GLY A 55 -7.89 -3.03 -2.25
CA GLY A 55 -9.24 -3.00 -2.86
C GLY A 55 -9.32 -2.44 -4.28
N ASN A 56 -8.26 -1.76 -4.73
CA ASN A 56 -8.04 -1.32 -6.11
C ASN A 56 -7.55 -2.43 -7.06
N ILE A 57 -7.03 -3.54 -6.54
CA ILE A 57 -6.51 -4.69 -7.31
C ILE A 57 -7.41 -5.90 -7.10
N TRP A 58 -7.77 -6.18 -5.85
CA TRP A 58 -8.48 -7.37 -5.46
C TRP A 58 -9.41 -7.13 -4.28
N ARG A 59 -10.63 -7.70 -4.36
CA ARG A 59 -11.60 -7.76 -3.28
C ARG A 59 -11.99 -9.22 -3.08
N GLY A 60 -11.62 -9.80 -1.95
CA GLY A 60 -11.83 -11.24 -1.69
C GLY A 60 -13.29 -11.70 -1.83
N ALA A 61 -14.25 -10.82 -1.53
CA ALA A 61 -15.68 -11.08 -1.72
C ALA A 61 -16.03 -11.45 -3.18
N ASP A 62 -15.35 -10.86 -4.15
CA ASP A 62 -15.60 -11.13 -5.58
C ASP A 62 -15.13 -12.55 -5.93
N GLY A 63 -13.97 -12.97 -5.44
CA GLY A 63 -13.47 -14.33 -5.63
C GLY A 63 -14.37 -15.38 -5.00
N LEU A 64 -14.80 -15.15 -3.75
CA LEU A 64 -15.71 -16.05 -3.04
C LEU A 64 -17.05 -16.22 -3.76
N ALA A 65 -17.59 -15.13 -4.32
CA ALA A 65 -18.83 -15.18 -5.10
C ALA A 65 -18.73 -16.07 -6.36
N HIS A 66 -17.52 -16.32 -6.85
CA HIS A 66 -17.24 -17.17 -8.02
C HIS A 66 -16.67 -18.55 -7.65
N GLY A 67 -16.75 -18.94 -6.37
CA GLY A 67 -16.34 -20.28 -5.90
C GLY A 67 -14.84 -20.43 -5.63
N MET A 68 -14.09 -19.33 -5.52
CA MET A 68 -12.70 -19.37 -5.07
C MET A 68 -12.62 -19.81 -3.60
N GLU A 69 -11.58 -20.58 -3.27
CA GLU A 69 -11.27 -20.93 -1.88
C GLU A 69 -10.81 -19.67 -1.12
N GLN A 70 -11.23 -19.54 0.15
CA GLN A 70 -11.04 -18.31 0.91
C GLN A 70 -9.57 -17.96 1.13
N ALA A 71 -8.72 -18.93 1.50
CA ALA A 71 -7.31 -18.68 1.70
C ALA A 71 -6.62 -18.23 0.41
N THR A 72 -7.04 -18.75 -0.76
CA THR A 72 -6.57 -18.29 -2.07
C THR A 72 -6.96 -16.84 -2.33
N ALA A 73 -8.22 -16.48 -2.06
CA ALA A 73 -8.71 -15.10 -2.19
C ALA A 73 -7.97 -14.14 -1.23
N ASP A 74 -7.68 -14.58 -0.02
CA ASP A 74 -6.94 -13.79 0.98
C ASP A 74 -5.47 -13.61 0.58
N HIS A 75 -4.80 -14.65 0.07
CA HIS A 75 -3.45 -14.56 -0.49
C HIS A 75 -3.37 -13.57 -1.64
N MET A 76 -4.33 -13.59 -2.56
CA MET A 76 -4.41 -12.60 -3.65
C MET A 76 -4.55 -11.18 -3.11
N GLY A 77 -5.35 -10.98 -2.05
CA GLY A 77 -5.47 -9.71 -1.35
C GLY A 77 -4.15 -9.25 -0.74
N MET A 78 -3.44 -10.14 -0.04
CA MET A 78 -2.13 -9.85 0.55
C MET A 78 -1.05 -9.55 -0.49
N LEU A 79 -1.05 -10.24 -1.64
CA LEU A 79 -0.16 -9.89 -2.76
C LEU A 79 -0.48 -8.49 -3.30
N GLY A 80 -1.77 -8.14 -3.43
CA GLY A 80 -2.18 -6.81 -3.84
C GLY A 80 -1.68 -5.70 -2.90
N THR A 81 -1.61 -5.94 -1.59
CA THR A 81 -1.06 -4.95 -0.64
C THR A 81 0.45 -4.77 -0.85
N VAL A 82 1.17 -5.84 -1.17
CA VAL A 82 2.61 -5.78 -1.52
C VAL A 82 2.82 -5.01 -2.81
N MET A 83 2.00 -5.24 -3.85
CA MET A 83 2.07 -4.47 -5.10
C MET A 83 1.87 -2.97 -4.85
N ASN A 84 0.85 -2.61 -4.08
CA ASN A 84 0.59 -1.22 -3.68
C ASN A 84 1.76 -0.63 -2.87
N ALA A 85 2.33 -1.41 -1.95
CA ALA A 85 3.45 -0.96 -1.12
C ALA A 85 4.71 -0.68 -1.95
N LEU A 86 5.04 -1.53 -2.92
CA LEU A 86 6.16 -1.32 -3.83
C LEU A 86 5.96 -0.08 -4.71
N ALA A 87 4.75 0.14 -5.23
CA ALA A 87 4.44 1.33 -6.01
C ALA A 87 4.59 2.63 -5.20
N LEU A 88 4.09 2.63 -3.95
CA LEU A 88 4.25 3.77 -3.06
C LEU A 88 5.70 3.97 -2.61
N GLN A 89 6.45 2.87 -2.40
CA GLN A 89 7.88 2.94 -2.08
C GLN A 89 8.65 3.67 -3.19
N ASP A 90 8.46 3.30 -4.46
CA ASP A 90 9.11 3.98 -5.58
C ASP A 90 8.80 5.48 -5.59
N ALA A 91 7.52 5.85 -5.45
CA ALA A 91 7.12 7.26 -5.43
C ALA A 91 7.73 8.05 -4.25
N LEU A 92 7.80 7.44 -3.06
CA LEU A 92 8.44 8.03 -1.88
C LEU A 92 9.95 8.19 -2.06
N GLU A 93 10.63 7.17 -2.58
CA GLU A 93 12.07 7.19 -2.79
C GLU A 93 12.47 8.20 -3.88
N ARG A 94 11.72 8.28 -4.99
CA ARG A 94 11.87 9.34 -6.00
C ARG A 94 11.65 10.74 -5.43
N SER A 95 10.86 10.87 -4.38
CA SER A 95 10.62 12.11 -3.63
C SER A 95 11.66 12.37 -2.53
N GLY A 96 12.72 11.55 -2.44
CA GLY A 96 13.78 11.69 -1.45
C GLY A 96 13.38 11.26 -0.04
N VAL A 97 12.35 10.43 0.11
CA VAL A 97 11.91 9.84 1.38
C VAL A 97 12.38 8.39 1.44
N PRO A 98 13.43 8.07 2.22
CA PRO A 98 13.90 6.69 2.38
C PRO A 98 12.79 5.81 2.94
N THR A 99 12.48 4.72 2.23
CA THR A 99 11.33 3.88 2.55
C THR A 99 11.74 2.41 2.56
N ARG A 100 11.02 1.59 3.33
CA ARG A 100 11.20 0.14 3.38
C ARG A 100 9.83 -0.53 3.39
N VAL A 101 9.62 -1.46 2.47
CA VAL A 101 8.45 -2.34 2.50
C VAL A 101 8.72 -3.53 3.41
N GLN A 102 7.77 -3.81 4.30
CA GLN A 102 7.79 -4.98 5.18
C GLN A 102 6.49 -5.76 4.93
N SER A 103 6.61 -7.07 4.74
CA SER A 103 5.48 -7.95 4.45
C SER A 103 5.26 -8.92 5.60
N ALA A 104 3.99 -9.19 5.92
CA ALA A 104 3.60 -10.22 6.89
C ALA A 104 3.74 -11.64 6.32
N ILE A 105 3.74 -11.77 4.99
CA ILE A 105 3.95 -13.03 4.28
C ILE A 105 5.35 -13.05 3.67
N GLU A 106 6.07 -14.15 3.83
CA GLU A 106 7.26 -14.41 3.05
C GLU A 106 6.84 -14.66 1.60
N MET A 107 7.39 -13.88 0.65
CA MET A 107 6.96 -13.97 -0.75
C MET A 107 7.12 -15.37 -1.36
N ARG A 108 8.10 -16.14 -0.87
CA ARG A 108 8.33 -17.53 -1.29
C ARG A 108 7.23 -18.50 -0.84
N ALA A 109 6.40 -18.13 0.13
CA ALA A 109 5.34 -18.99 0.65
C ALA A 109 4.05 -18.97 -0.21
N VAL A 110 3.97 -18.11 -1.22
CA VAL A 110 2.71 -17.87 -1.97
C VAL A 110 2.57 -18.75 -3.21
N ALA A 111 3.68 -19.18 -3.81
CA ALA A 111 3.69 -20.04 -4.99
C ALA A 111 4.84 -21.05 -4.91
N GLU A 112 4.68 -22.19 -5.58
CA GLU A 112 5.71 -23.22 -5.63
C GLU A 112 6.99 -22.66 -6.31
N PRO A 113 8.19 -22.95 -5.77
CA PRO A 113 9.43 -22.56 -6.40
C PRO A 113 9.66 -23.37 -7.69
N TYR A 114 10.27 -22.75 -8.69
CA TYR A 114 10.76 -23.38 -9.93
C TYR A 114 12.26 -23.16 -10.12
#